data_AF-A0A967W8J4-F1
#
_entry.id   AF-A0A967W8J4-F1
#
_cell.length_a   1.000
_cell.length_b   1.000
_cell.length_c   1.000
_cell.angle_alpha   90.00
_cell.angle_beta   90.00
_cell.angle_gamma   90.00
#
_symmetry.space_group_name_H-M   'P 1'
#
loop_
_entity.id
_entity.type
_entity.pdbx_description
1 polymer ?
#
loop_
_entity_poly.entity_id
_entity_poly.type
_entity_poly.pdbx_seq_one_letter_code
_entity_poly.pdbx_strand_id
1 'polypeptide(L)'
;MKRSWRVMVLSAAWMVLSVGAVSAQTTKDLVGTWTVVSAFTEQGGTKTETYGPNPKGILIVADNGRYAIAAMRVGLPKLASN
;
A
#
# COMPACT_ATOMS: atom_id res chain seq x y z
N MET A 1 -7.84 -53.09 8.59
CA MET A 1 -6.81 -52.10 8.20
C MET A 1 -6.80 -51.78 6.69
N LYS A 2 -7.95 -51.58 6.02
CA LYS A 2 -8.01 -51.25 4.57
C LYS A 2 -9.01 -50.14 4.22
N ARG A 3 -9.58 -49.44 5.22
CA ARG A 3 -10.62 -48.42 5.04
C ARG A 3 -10.16 -46.97 5.26
N SER A 4 -8.94 -46.72 5.74
CA SER A 4 -8.48 -45.34 6.04
C SER A 4 -7.77 -44.63 4.88
N TRP A 5 -7.35 -45.33 3.82
CA TRP A 5 -6.62 -44.72 2.70
C TRP A 5 -7.47 -43.73 1.90
N ARG A 6 -8.75 -44.05 1.67
CA ARG A 6 -9.60 -43.25 0.78
C ARG A 6 -9.94 -41.86 1.33
N VAL A 7 -9.95 -41.70 2.66
CA VAL A 7 -10.26 -40.43 3.32
C VAL A 7 -9.04 -39.49 3.30
N MET A 8 -7.82 -40.03 3.27
CA MET A 8 -6.59 -39.25 3.30
C MET A 8 -6.23 -38.62 1.93
N VAL A 9 -6.69 -39.21 0.82
CA VAL A 9 -6.49 -38.65 -0.53
C VAL A 9 -7.45 -37.48 -0.83
N LEU A 10 -8.66 -37.53 -0.27
CA LEU A 10 -9.68 -36.47 -0.45
C LEU A 10 -9.35 -35.18 0.30
N SER A 11 -8.65 -35.25 1.44
CA SER A 11 -8.20 -34.08 2.19
C SER A 11 -6.99 -33.38 1.56
N ALA A 12 -6.12 -34.09 0.84
CA ALA A 12 -5.00 -33.48 0.11
C ALA A 12 -5.48 -32.70 -1.15
N ALA A 13 -6.55 -33.16 -1.80
CA ALA A 13 -7.08 -32.53 -3.01
C ALA A 13 -7.76 -31.17 -2.76
N TRP A 14 -8.29 -30.93 -1.55
CA TRP A 14 -8.90 -29.65 -1.18
C TRP A 14 -7.88 -28.55 -0.84
N MET A 15 -6.67 -28.92 -0.43
CA MET A 15 -5.66 -27.94 -0.04
C MET A 15 -4.97 -27.26 -1.24
N VAL A 16 -5.10 -27.83 -2.45
CA VAL A 16 -4.46 -27.31 -3.67
C VAL A 16 -5.25 -26.17 -4.32
N LEU A 17 -6.54 -26.00 -4.00
CA LEU A 17 -7.39 -24.97 -4.62
C LEU A 17 -7.37 -23.60 -3.93
N SER A 18 -6.59 -23.45 -2.85
CA SER A 18 -6.57 -22.20 -2.05
C SER A 18 -5.41 -21.25 -2.39
N VAL A 19 -4.53 -21.61 -3.33
CA VAL A 19 -3.47 -20.70 -3.80
C VAL A 19 -4.10 -19.77 -4.83
N GLY A 20 -4.86 -18.78 -4.35
CA GLY A 20 -5.29 -17.66 -5.18
C GLY A 20 -4.05 -17.05 -5.86
N ALA A 21 -4.17 -16.74 -7.15
CA ALA A 21 -3.08 -16.11 -7.87
C ALA A 21 -2.66 -14.82 -7.16
N VAL A 22 -1.46 -14.81 -6.59
CA VAL A 22 -0.85 -13.59 -6.06
C VAL A 22 -0.46 -12.75 -7.26
N SER A 23 -1.33 -11.82 -7.65
CA SER A 23 -0.97 -10.80 -8.64
C SER A 23 -0.06 -9.80 -7.94
N ALA A 24 1.20 -9.72 -8.38
CA ALA A 24 2.11 -8.69 -7.92
C ALA A 24 1.65 -7.34 -8.45
N GLN A 25 1.58 -6.34 -7.57
CA GLN A 25 1.27 -4.97 -7.98
C GLN A 25 2.33 -4.47 -8.95
N THR A 26 1.89 -3.93 -10.08
CA THR A 26 2.73 -3.33 -11.10
C THR A 26 2.76 -1.81 -10.94
N THR A 27 3.74 -1.14 -11.56
CA THR A 27 3.79 0.33 -11.56
C THR A 27 2.52 0.98 -12.14
N LYS A 28 1.81 0.28 -13.04
CA LYS A 28 0.53 0.75 -13.59
C LYS A 28 -0.55 0.88 -12.54
N ASP A 29 -0.53 0.01 -11.53
CA ASP A 29 -1.52 -0.01 -10.45
C ASP A 29 -1.31 1.16 -9.46
N LEU A 30 -0.20 1.90 -9.59
CA LEU A 30 0.08 3.10 -8.79
C LEU A 30 -0.35 4.40 -9.47
N VAL A 31 -0.61 4.37 -10.79
CA VAL A 31 -0.97 5.55 -11.57
C VAL A 31 -2.27 6.15 -11.03
N GLY A 32 -2.24 7.43 -10.69
CA GLY A 32 -3.39 8.11 -10.12
C GLY A 32 -3.02 9.26 -9.20
N THR A 33 -4.04 9.73 -8.50
CA THR A 33 -3.95 10.81 -7.51
C THR A 33 -4.35 10.27 -6.14
N TRP A 34 -3.44 10.36 -5.20
CA TRP A 34 -3.56 9.79 -3.86
C TRP A 34 -3.54 10.89 -2.81
N THR A 35 -4.29 10.69 -1.72
CA THR A 35 -4.25 11.58 -0.55
C THR A 35 -3.17 11.09 0.42
N VAL A 36 -2.35 12.00 0.93
CA VAL A 36 -1.36 11.68 1.97
C VAL A 36 -2.09 11.48 3.30
N VAL A 37 -1.97 10.28 3.88
CA VAL A 37 -2.58 9.92 5.18
C VAL A 37 -1.58 10.06 6.33
N SER A 38 -0.30 9.77 6.08
CA SER A 38 0.77 9.85 7.07
C SER A 38 2.13 10.07 6.40
N ALA A 39 3.08 10.70 7.10
CA ALA A 39 4.45 10.86 6.64
C ALA A 39 5.40 10.78 7.85
N PHE A 40 6.43 9.93 7.73
CA PHE A 40 7.39 9.72 8.80
C PHE A 40 8.82 9.88 8.29
N THR A 41 9.67 10.43 9.13
CA THR A 41 11.12 10.45 8.95
C THR A 41 11.73 9.50 9.97
N GLU A 42 12.54 8.58 9.49
CA GLU A 42 13.29 7.65 10.33
C GLU A 42 14.78 8.00 10.29
N GLN A 43 15.36 8.25 11.47
CA GLN A 43 16.77 8.59 11.60
C GLN A 43 17.31 7.98 12.90
N GLY A 44 18.38 7.18 12.80
CA GLY A 44 19.02 6.57 13.97
C GLY A 44 18.09 5.67 14.79
N GLY A 45 17.15 4.97 14.14
CA GLY A 45 16.15 4.12 14.81
C GLY A 45 15.00 4.88 15.48
N THR A 46 14.97 6.21 15.37
CA THR A 46 13.85 7.03 15.84
C THR A 46 12.95 7.39 14.67
N LYS A 47 11.65 7.09 14.81
CA LYS A 47 10.60 7.46 13.85
C LYS A 47 9.87 8.70 14.33
N THR A 48 9.79 9.73 13.49
CA THR A 48 9.14 11.02 13.81
C THR A 48 8.13 11.37 12.73
N GLU A 49 7.02 12.03 13.11
CA GLU A 49 6.00 12.51 12.17
C GLU A 49 6.51 13.77 11.46
N THR A 50 6.88 13.65 10.18
CA THR A 50 7.52 14.74 9.41
C THR A 50 6.68 16.01 9.35
N TYR A 51 5.35 15.86 9.32
CA TYR A 51 4.40 16.96 9.19
C TYR A 51 3.39 17.01 10.37
N GLY A 52 3.69 16.31 11.46
CA GLY A 52 2.77 16.09 12.56
C GLY A 52 1.60 15.16 12.21
N PRO A 53 0.62 15.03 13.11
CA PRO A 53 -0.46 14.07 12.95
C PRO A 53 -1.45 14.54 11.87
N ASN A 54 -1.97 13.58 11.08
CA ASN A 54 -2.98 13.80 10.03
C ASN A 54 -2.59 14.89 9.00
N PRO A 55 -1.43 14.78 8.33
CA PRO A 55 -0.99 15.79 7.36
C PRO A 55 -1.98 15.96 6.20
N LYS A 56 -1.88 17.09 5.50
CA LYS A 56 -2.60 17.34 4.24
C LYS A 56 -1.64 17.21 3.08
N GLY A 57 -2.08 16.58 1.99
CA GLY A 57 -1.23 16.45 0.83
C GLY A 57 -1.80 15.56 -0.27
N ILE A 58 -1.09 15.57 -1.38
CA ILE A 58 -1.39 14.85 -2.60
C ILE A 58 -0.11 14.19 -3.13
N LEU A 59 -0.24 12.96 -3.62
CA LEU A 59 0.75 12.27 -4.43
C LEU A 59 0.13 12.02 -5.81
N ILE A 60 0.81 12.47 -6.86
CA ILE A 60 0.44 12.20 -8.24
C ILE A 60 1.47 11.24 -8.81
N VAL A 61 1.01 10.13 -9.38
CA VAL A 61 1.83 9.18 -10.13
C VAL A 61 1.31 9.15 -11.56
N ALA A 62 2.16 9.54 -12.52
CA ALA A 62 1.85 9.53 -13.93
C ALA A 62 2.18 8.16 -14.56
N ASP A 63 1.51 7.84 -15.67
CA ASP A 63 1.70 6.62 -16.45
C ASP A 63 3.10 6.48 -17.06
N ASN A 64 3.78 7.60 -17.29
CA ASN A 64 5.16 7.68 -17.77
C ASN A 64 6.22 7.54 -16.65
N GLY A 65 5.81 7.14 -15.44
CA GLY A 65 6.70 6.91 -14.31
C GLY A 65 7.14 8.17 -13.56
N ARG A 66 6.70 9.37 -13.96
CA ARG A 66 6.91 10.60 -13.18
C ARG A 66 5.99 10.65 -11.98
N TYR A 67 6.44 11.30 -10.92
CA TYR A 67 5.59 11.56 -9.75
C TYR A 67 5.84 12.97 -9.19
N ALA A 68 4.85 13.47 -8.47
CA ALA A 68 4.95 14.70 -7.69
C ALA A 68 4.27 14.50 -6.34
N ILE A 69 4.89 15.00 -5.27
CA ILE A 69 4.33 14.98 -3.93
C ILE A 69 4.30 16.38 -3.35
N ALA A 70 3.15 16.76 -2.80
CA ALA A 70 3.02 17.93 -1.96
C ALA A 70 2.37 17.50 -0.64
N ALA A 71 3.08 17.68 0.47
CA ALA A 71 2.61 17.33 1.80
C ALA A 71 2.95 18.47 2.76
N MET A 72 2.05 18.73 3.71
CA MET A 72 2.19 19.80 4.66
C MET A 72 1.49 19.49 5.99
N ARG A 73 1.96 20.16 7.05
CA ARG A 73 1.27 20.14 8.34
C ARG A 73 -0.11 20.80 8.24
N VAL A 74 -1.00 20.40 9.13
CA VAL A 74 -2.33 21.02 9.26
C VAL A 74 -2.20 22.46 9.76
N GLY A 75 -3.13 23.33 9.35
CA GLY A 75 -3.26 24.70 9.87
C GLY A 75 -2.41 25.76 9.15
N LEU A 76 -1.78 25.43 8.03
CA LEU A 76 -1.12 26.45 7.19
C LEU A 76 -2.17 27.34 6.47
N PRO A 77 -1.85 28.61 6.20
CA PRO A 77 -2.68 29.46 5.36
C PRO A 77 -2.89 28.87 3.97
N LYS A 78 -4.04 29.15 3.35
CA LYS A 78 -4.31 28.74 1.97
C LYS A 78 -3.32 29.45 1.03
N LEU A 79 -2.66 28.67 0.19
CA LEU A 79 -1.83 29.21 -0.88
C LEU A 79 -2.72 29.92 -1.90
N ALA A 80 -2.41 31.17 -2.21
CA ALA A 80 -3.03 31.94 -3.29
C ALA A 80 -2.19 31.82 -4.57
N SER A 81 -2.84 31.84 -5.73
CA SER A 81 -2.17 32.06 -7.01
C SER A 81 -2.16 33.55 -7.33
N ASN A 82 -1.07 34.04 -7.90
CA ASN A 82 -1.01 35.33 -8.59
C ASN A 82 -1.50 35.15 -10.03
#